data_AF-A0A936TFY3-F1
#
_entry.id   AF-A0A936TFY3-F1
#
_cell.length_a   1.000
_cell.length_b   1.000
_cell.length_c   1.000
_cell.angle_alpha   90.00
_cell.angle_beta   90.00
_cell.angle_gamma   90.00
#
_symmetry.space_group_name_H-M   'P 1'
#
loop_
_entity.id
_entity.type
_entity.pdbx_description
1 polymer ?
#
loop_
_entity_poly.entity_id
_entity_poly.type
_entity_poly.pdbx_seq_one_letter_code
_entity_poly.pdbx_strand_id
1 'polypeptide(L)'
;MRKGLLAIVAMAAVGCSGVATQKAVSGEPAGPAVGYDIHVQAPHLMPDGTPGGPFHHYCKGVSDKILQCLLFESTDPKAPLVAVEYFVAKDLTRKLPAIQWHRHFHDHKVEIATGRVQVLGVAPDQATKIAEAAAETDGVIYQLWQHGQEFPDGTVTFPQSLGHKFPGYSDK
;
A
#
# COMPACT_ATOMS: atom_id res chain seq x y z
N MET A 1 -66.92 16.10 48.05
CA MET A 1 -66.38 16.10 46.66
C MET A 1 -65.57 17.39 46.53
N ARG A 2 -64.24 17.43 46.58
CA ARG A 2 -63.22 16.92 45.65
C ARG A 2 -61.91 16.65 46.41
N LYS A 3 -61.23 15.56 46.04
CA LYS A 3 -59.84 15.23 46.41
C LYS A 3 -58.86 15.97 45.48
N GLY A 4 -57.64 16.23 45.95
CA GLY A 4 -56.48 16.66 45.16
C GLY A 4 -55.29 16.98 46.06
N LEU A 5 -54.66 15.96 46.64
CA LEU A 5 -53.34 15.40 46.27
C LEU A 5 -52.15 16.36 46.46
N LEU A 6 -51.44 16.20 47.59
CA LEU A 6 -50.10 16.74 47.83
C LEU A 6 -49.10 16.11 46.84
N ALA A 7 -48.27 16.95 46.21
CA ALA A 7 -47.12 16.50 45.44
C ALA A 7 -45.97 16.13 46.40
N ILE A 8 -45.51 14.88 46.34
CA ILE A 8 -44.27 14.43 46.97
C ILE A 8 -43.17 14.50 45.89
N VAL A 9 -42.18 15.36 46.12
CA VAL A 9 -40.96 15.43 45.31
C VAL A 9 -40.05 14.28 45.72
N ALA A 10 -39.86 13.30 44.84
CA ALA A 10 -38.84 12.28 45.01
C ALA A 10 -37.54 12.74 44.32
N MET A 11 -36.54 13.12 45.12
CA MET A 11 -35.15 13.27 44.65
C MET A 11 -34.59 11.88 44.36
N ALA A 12 -34.44 11.54 43.07
CA ALA A 12 -33.66 10.38 42.66
C ALA A 12 -32.19 10.79 42.55
N ALA A 13 -31.37 10.34 43.50
CA ALA A 13 -29.92 10.39 43.40
C ALA A 13 -29.47 9.41 42.30
N VAL A 14 -29.03 9.93 41.15
CA VAL A 14 -28.39 9.12 40.11
C VAL A 14 -26.91 9.05 40.44
N GLY A 15 -26.49 7.91 41.01
CA GLY A 15 -25.11 7.61 41.35
C GLY A 15 -24.23 7.48 40.12
N CYS A 16 -23.07 8.14 40.15
CA CYS A 16 -21.96 7.90 39.25
C CYS A 16 -21.46 6.46 39.41
N SER A 17 -21.88 5.58 38.50
CA SER A 17 -21.24 4.27 38.33
C SER A 17 -20.12 4.42 37.31
N GLY A 18 -18.90 4.09 37.73
CA GLY A 18 -17.68 4.31 36.98
C GLY A 18 -17.72 3.74 35.56
N VAL A 19 -17.31 4.57 34.60
CA VAL A 19 -17.02 4.12 33.24
C VAL A 19 -15.79 3.23 33.32
N ALA A 20 -15.99 1.92 33.19
CA ALA A 20 -14.90 0.99 32.99
C ALA A 20 -14.14 1.41 31.71
N THR A 21 -12.85 1.68 31.85
CA THR A 21 -11.93 1.84 30.72
C THR A 21 -11.86 0.51 29.98
N GLN A 22 -12.66 0.36 28.93
CA GLN A 22 -12.53 -0.77 28.02
C GLN A 22 -11.17 -0.64 27.32
N LYS A 23 -10.30 -1.63 27.56
CA LYS A 23 -9.10 -1.85 26.76
C LYS A 23 -9.52 -2.00 25.29
N ALA A 24 -8.78 -1.34 24.40
CA ALA A 24 -8.99 -1.34 22.97
C ALA A 24 -9.12 -2.77 22.42
N VAL A 25 -10.23 -3.03 21.73
CA VAL A 25 -10.37 -4.17 20.83
C VAL A 25 -9.64 -3.82 19.55
N SER A 26 -8.70 -4.68 19.13
CA SER A 26 -8.18 -4.70 17.77
C SER A 26 -9.34 -5.04 16.81
N GLY A 27 -10.06 -4.02 16.37
CA GLY A 27 -11.11 -4.16 15.36
C GLY A 27 -10.49 -4.38 13.97
N GLU A 28 -11.25 -5.03 13.08
CA GLU A 28 -10.97 -5.04 11.65
C GLU A 28 -10.67 -3.62 11.12
N PRO A 29 -9.88 -3.48 10.03
CA PRO A 29 -9.55 -2.17 9.49
C PRO A 29 -10.80 -1.32 9.36
N ALA A 30 -10.74 -0.06 9.82
CA ALA A 30 -11.87 0.87 9.88
C ALA A 30 -12.41 1.32 8.49
N GLY A 31 -12.12 0.55 7.43
CA GLY A 31 -12.48 0.76 6.04
C GLY A 31 -11.36 0.32 5.09
N PRO A 32 -11.61 0.20 3.78
CA PRO A 32 -10.61 -0.22 2.80
C PRO A 32 -9.47 0.78 2.61
N ALA A 33 -9.55 1.99 3.17
CA ALA A 33 -8.46 2.97 3.15
C ALA A 33 -7.41 2.73 4.26
N VAL A 34 -7.66 1.82 5.20
CA VAL A 34 -6.77 1.54 6.34
C VAL A 34 -5.87 0.34 6.05
N GLY A 35 -4.70 0.28 6.70
CA GLY A 35 -3.80 -0.89 6.71
C GLY A 35 -2.64 -0.84 5.72
N TYR A 36 -2.39 0.31 5.08
CA TYR A 36 -1.24 0.54 4.20
C TYR A 36 0.05 0.81 5.01
N ASP A 37 0.41 -0.14 5.88
CA ASP A 37 1.45 0.02 6.90
C ASP A 37 2.83 -0.46 6.44
N ILE A 38 2.93 -1.12 5.28
CA ILE A 38 4.20 -1.51 4.68
C ILE A 38 4.71 -0.35 3.84
N HIS A 39 5.85 0.24 4.23
CA HIS A 39 6.45 1.37 3.50
C HIS A 39 7.70 0.92 2.74
N VAL A 40 7.63 0.94 1.41
CA VAL A 40 8.77 0.69 0.51
C VAL A 40 9.11 1.96 -0.26
N GLN A 41 10.40 2.21 -0.48
CA GLN A 41 10.88 3.25 -1.37
C GLN A 41 11.71 2.62 -2.50
N ALA A 42 11.37 2.95 -3.75
CA ALA A 42 12.08 2.46 -4.93
C ALA A 42 12.02 3.46 -6.09
N PRO A 43 13.07 3.58 -6.92
CA PRO A 43 13.02 4.29 -8.18
C PRO A 43 12.45 3.42 -9.30
N HIS A 44 11.78 4.03 -10.29
CA HIS A 44 11.23 3.31 -11.46
C HIS A 44 11.99 3.66 -12.74
N LEU A 45 11.95 2.75 -13.70
CA LEU A 45 12.29 3.00 -15.10
C LEU A 45 11.03 3.52 -15.81
N MET A 46 11.04 4.79 -16.17
CA MET A 46 9.92 5.45 -16.85
C MET A 46 9.84 5.01 -18.33
N PRO A 47 8.70 5.22 -19.01
CA PRO A 47 8.52 4.82 -20.42
C PRO A 47 9.51 5.42 -21.41
N ASP A 48 10.10 6.58 -21.09
CA ASP A 48 11.13 7.24 -21.89
C ASP A 48 12.56 6.69 -21.63
N GLY A 49 12.67 5.69 -20.76
CA GLY A 49 13.94 5.06 -20.38
C GLY A 49 14.70 5.78 -19.27
N THR A 50 14.16 6.86 -18.72
CA THR A 50 14.80 7.60 -17.62
C THR A 50 14.42 7.05 -16.25
N PRO A 51 15.29 7.19 -15.23
CA PRO A 51 14.89 6.96 -13.85
C PRO A 51 13.86 7.98 -13.36
N GLY A 52 12.80 7.51 -12.71
CA GLY A 52 11.82 8.32 -11.98
C GLY A 52 11.83 8.02 -10.48
N GLY A 53 11.33 8.96 -9.68
CA GLY A 53 11.24 8.84 -8.22
C GLY A 53 12.51 9.26 -7.46
N PRO A 54 12.84 8.64 -6.31
CA PRO A 54 12.21 7.44 -5.77
C PRO A 54 10.77 7.69 -5.30
N PHE A 55 9.90 6.70 -5.49
CA PHE A 55 8.51 6.77 -5.07
C PHE A 55 8.30 6.07 -3.73
N HIS A 56 7.28 6.50 -2.99
CA HIS A 56 6.91 5.97 -1.69
C HIS A 56 5.68 5.07 -1.83
N HIS A 57 5.91 3.76 -1.74
CA HIS A 57 4.90 2.72 -1.83
C HIS A 57 4.40 2.43 -0.42
N TYR A 58 3.13 2.75 -0.15
CA TYR A 58 2.42 2.33 1.04
C TYR A 58 1.54 1.16 0.65
N CYS A 59 1.84 -0.02 1.18
CA CYS A 59 1.28 -1.29 0.74
C CYS A 59 0.47 -1.96 1.85
N LYS A 60 -0.57 -2.70 1.44
CA LYS A 60 -1.34 -3.59 2.30
C LYS A 60 -1.63 -4.91 1.60
N GLY A 61 -1.74 -5.99 2.36
CA GLY A 61 -2.27 -7.25 1.86
C GLY A 61 -3.78 -7.13 1.59
N VAL A 62 -4.23 -7.61 0.43
CA VAL A 62 -5.67 -7.78 0.11
C VAL A 62 -6.04 -9.26 -0.08
N SER A 63 -5.03 -10.13 -0.11
CA SER A 63 -5.12 -11.59 0.01
C SER A 63 -3.77 -12.13 0.47
N ASP A 64 -3.62 -13.44 0.58
CA ASP A 64 -2.34 -14.13 0.78
C ASP A 64 -1.38 -14.03 -0.42
N LYS A 65 -1.88 -13.61 -1.59
CA LYS A 65 -1.13 -13.60 -2.86
C LYS A 65 -0.97 -12.22 -3.50
N ILE A 66 -1.63 -11.20 -2.95
CA ILE A 66 -1.66 -9.85 -3.54
C ILE A 66 -1.50 -8.80 -2.45
N LEU A 67 -0.49 -7.95 -2.60
CA LEU A 67 -0.46 -6.64 -1.94
C LEU A 67 -0.91 -5.58 -2.95
N GLN A 68 -1.62 -4.59 -2.45
CA GLN A 68 -1.99 -3.38 -3.17
C GLN A 68 -1.22 -2.21 -2.55
N CYS A 69 -0.67 -1.35 -3.38
CA CYS A 69 0.15 -0.22 -2.97
C CYS A 69 -0.38 1.10 -3.54
N LEU A 70 -0.30 2.15 -2.71
CA LEU A 70 -0.45 3.54 -3.08
C LEU A 70 0.95 4.15 -3.22
N LEU A 71 1.25 4.78 -4.36
CA LEU A 71 2.57 5.34 -4.64
C LEU A 71 2.50 6.86 -4.64
N PHE A 72 3.30 7.49 -3.78
CA PHE A 72 3.38 8.95 -3.64
C PHE A 72 4.77 9.48 -4.04
N GLU A 73 4.84 10.74 -4.46
CA GLU A 73 6.12 11.40 -4.79
C GLU A 73 7.04 11.58 -3.58
N SER A 74 6.48 11.69 -2.38
CA SER A 74 7.22 11.88 -1.14
C SER A 74 6.39 11.41 0.06
N THR A 75 6.95 11.56 1.28
CA THR A 75 6.23 11.35 2.54
C THR A 75 5.49 12.60 3.03
N ASP A 76 5.45 13.69 2.26
CA ASP A 76 4.69 14.87 2.67
C ASP A 76 3.19 14.49 2.81
N PRO A 77 2.49 14.90 3.89
CA PRO A 77 1.07 14.60 4.06
C PRO A 77 0.15 15.09 2.93
N LYS A 78 0.62 16.01 2.07
CA LYS A 78 -0.06 16.51 0.88
C LYS A 78 0.57 16.02 -0.42
N ALA A 79 1.49 15.06 -0.37
CA ALA A 79 2.12 14.51 -1.56
C ALA A 79 1.06 13.94 -2.52
N PRO A 80 1.20 14.18 -3.84
CA PRO A 80 0.36 13.57 -4.85
C PRO A 80 0.43 12.04 -4.81
N LEU A 81 -0.72 11.38 -4.95
CA LEU A 81 -0.78 9.98 -5.39
C LEU A 81 -0.48 9.97 -6.89
N VAL A 82 0.61 9.31 -7.29
CA VAL A 82 1.07 9.32 -8.68
C VAL A 82 0.86 8.00 -9.39
N ALA A 83 0.80 6.90 -8.63
CA ALA A 83 0.60 5.58 -9.17
C ALA A 83 -0.09 4.66 -8.17
N VAL A 84 -0.54 3.52 -8.67
CA VAL A 84 -0.87 2.35 -7.87
C VAL A 84 -0.04 1.17 -8.36
N GLU A 85 0.26 0.25 -7.46
CA GLU A 85 0.95 -0.98 -7.80
C GLU A 85 0.30 -2.18 -7.14
N TYR A 86 0.37 -3.32 -7.81
CA TYR A 86 0.08 -4.61 -7.19
C TYR A 86 1.33 -5.47 -7.16
N PHE A 87 1.64 -6.01 -5.98
CA PHE A 87 2.63 -7.06 -5.82
C PHE A 87 1.86 -8.36 -5.90
N VAL A 88 2.10 -9.11 -6.96
CA VAL A 88 1.34 -10.33 -7.25
C VAL A 88 2.27 -11.52 -7.15
N ALA A 89 1.88 -12.52 -6.37
CA ALA A 89 2.64 -13.76 -6.24
C ALA A 89 2.97 -14.36 -7.61
N LYS A 90 4.21 -14.83 -7.77
CA LYS A 90 4.74 -15.28 -9.07
C LYS A 90 3.91 -16.42 -9.67
N ASP A 91 3.36 -17.32 -8.86
CA ASP A 91 2.49 -18.40 -9.35
C ASP A 91 1.21 -17.91 -10.05
N LEU A 92 0.71 -16.71 -9.71
CA LEU A 92 -0.41 -16.09 -10.41
C LEU A 92 0.03 -15.41 -11.71
N THR A 93 1.11 -14.64 -11.68
CA THR A 93 1.58 -13.87 -12.84
C THR A 93 2.12 -14.77 -13.96
N ARG A 94 2.69 -15.93 -13.62
CA ARG A 94 3.17 -16.92 -14.59
C ARG A 94 2.05 -17.60 -15.38
N LYS A 95 0.78 -17.36 -15.03
CA LYS A 95 -0.39 -17.78 -15.82
C LYS A 95 -0.64 -16.85 -17.02
N LEU A 96 -0.03 -15.66 -17.04
CA LEU A 96 -0.16 -14.72 -18.16
C LEU A 96 0.65 -15.21 -19.37
N PRO A 97 0.25 -14.84 -20.60
CA PRO A 97 1.14 -14.91 -21.74
C PRO A 97 2.45 -14.16 -21.44
N ALA A 98 3.60 -14.75 -21.79
CA ALA A 98 4.91 -14.17 -21.48
C ALA A 98 5.03 -12.71 -21.98
N ILE A 99 4.51 -12.42 -23.17
CA ILE A 99 4.49 -11.07 -23.74
C ILE A 99 3.69 -10.07 -22.89
N GLN A 100 2.62 -10.50 -22.25
CA GLN A 100 1.83 -9.64 -21.37
C GLN A 100 2.59 -9.36 -20.08
N TRP A 101 3.24 -10.38 -19.51
CA TRP A 101 4.08 -10.21 -18.34
C TRP A 101 5.25 -9.26 -18.64
N HIS A 102 6.02 -9.53 -19.71
CA HIS A 102 7.17 -8.71 -20.10
C HIS A 102 6.80 -7.24 -20.35
N ARG A 103 5.59 -6.94 -20.84
CA ARG A 103 5.18 -5.56 -21.09
C ARG A 103 4.87 -4.75 -19.83
N HIS A 104 4.34 -5.39 -18.79
CA HIS A 104 3.69 -4.68 -17.69
C HIS A 104 4.20 -5.04 -16.30
N PHE A 105 4.90 -6.16 -16.15
CA PHE A 105 5.37 -6.66 -14.86
C PHE A 105 6.89 -6.61 -14.76
N HIS A 106 7.40 -6.46 -13.54
CA HIS A 106 8.79 -6.67 -13.19
C HIS A 106 8.96 -7.63 -12.03
N ASP A 107 10.10 -8.32 -11.99
CA ASP A 107 10.42 -9.25 -10.91
C ASP A 107 11.04 -8.50 -9.72
N HIS A 108 10.38 -8.53 -8.56
CA HIS A 108 10.86 -7.85 -7.35
C HIS A 108 12.17 -8.44 -6.81
N LYS A 109 12.44 -9.74 -7.02
CA LYS A 109 13.72 -10.32 -6.60
C LYS A 109 14.89 -9.70 -7.36
N VAL A 110 14.70 -9.50 -8.67
CA VAL A 110 15.70 -8.84 -9.53
C VAL A 110 15.89 -7.39 -9.09
N GLU A 111 14.79 -6.69 -8.83
CA GLU A 111 14.83 -5.30 -8.37
C GLU A 111 15.53 -5.14 -7.02
N ILE A 112 15.17 -5.96 -6.02
CA ILE A 112 15.79 -5.93 -4.68
C ILE A 112 17.29 -6.21 -4.79
N ALA A 113 17.69 -7.16 -5.63
CA ALA A 113 19.10 -7.48 -5.87
C ALA A 113 19.92 -6.31 -6.44
N THR A 114 19.27 -5.27 -6.96
CA THR A 114 19.95 -4.04 -7.41
C THR A 114 20.40 -3.12 -6.27
N GLY A 115 19.92 -3.36 -5.03
CA GLY A 115 20.22 -2.55 -3.85
C GLY A 115 19.50 -1.19 -3.80
N ARG A 116 18.51 -0.97 -4.69
CA ARG A 116 17.78 0.32 -4.80
C ARG A 116 16.46 0.36 -4.03
N VAL A 117 15.99 -0.78 -3.53
CA VAL A 117 14.75 -0.90 -2.76
C VAL A 117 15.05 -0.75 -1.27
N GLN A 118 14.28 0.09 -0.59
CA GLN A 118 14.37 0.27 0.86
C GLN A 118 13.01 -0.01 1.51
N VAL A 119 13.00 -0.81 2.57
CA VAL A 119 11.84 -0.96 3.46
C VAL A 119 12.05 0.00 4.63
N LEU A 120 11.11 0.92 4.85
CA LEU A 120 11.22 2.03 5.78
C LEU A 120 10.26 1.85 6.97
N GLY A 121 10.52 2.56 8.07
CA GLY A 121 9.61 2.63 9.22
C GLY A 121 9.55 1.39 10.13
N VAL A 122 10.41 0.40 9.90
CA VAL A 122 10.47 -0.85 10.69
C VAL A 122 11.91 -1.21 11.09
N ALA A 123 12.07 -2.11 12.05
CA ALA A 123 13.37 -2.63 12.45
C ALA A 123 14.06 -3.42 11.31
N PRO A 124 15.41 -3.48 11.26
CA PRO A 124 16.13 -4.12 10.16
C PRO A 124 15.79 -5.60 9.89
N ASP A 125 15.49 -6.37 10.94
CA ASP A 125 15.08 -7.77 10.81
C ASP A 125 13.69 -7.89 10.16
N GLN A 126 12.77 -6.98 10.50
CA GLN A 126 11.46 -6.90 9.89
C GLN A 126 11.54 -6.39 8.44
N ALA A 127 12.39 -5.40 8.17
CA ALA A 127 12.68 -4.92 6.82
C ALA A 127 13.19 -6.07 5.92
N THR A 128 14.10 -6.89 6.45
CA THR A 128 14.63 -8.07 5.75
C THR A 128 13.50 -9.07 5.41
N LYS A 129 12.64 -9.41 6.38
CA LYS A 129 11.51 -10.33 6.14
C LYS A 129 10.52 -9.80 5.10
N ILE A 130 10.25 -8.49 5.11
CA ILE A 130 9.37 -7.85 4.12
C ILE A 130 10.00 -7.93 2.73
N ALA A 131 11.31 -7.65 2.61
CA ALA A 131 12.02 -7.77 1.33
C ALA A 131 12.06 -9.22 0.82
N GLU A 132 12.28 -10.20 1.71
CA GLU A 132 12.23 -11.63 1.36
C GLU A 132 10.84 -12.05 0.85
N ALA A 133 9.77 -11.59 1.51
CA ALA A 133 8.40 -11.85 1.04
C ALA A 133 8.11 -11.17 -0.31
N ALA A 134 8.56 -9.92 -0.48
CA ALA A 134 8.40 -9.19 -1.75
C ALA A 134 9.14 -9.87 -2.91
N ALA A 135 10.30 -10.47 -2.67
CA ALA A 135 11.08 -11.18 -3.69
C ALA A 135 10.32 -12.37 -4.34
N GLU A 136 9.27 -12.88 -3.70
CA GLU A 136 8.41 -13.95 -4.23
C GLU A 136 7.22 -13.43 -5.07
N THR A 137 7.22 -12.14 -5.40
CA THR A 137 6.17 -11.48 -6.18
C THR A 137 6.74 -10.78 -7.43
N ASP A 138 5.87 -10.44 -8.37
CA ASP A 138 6.16 -9.48 -9.43
C ASP A 138 5.28 -8.23 -9.23
N GLY A 139 5.80 -7.06 -9.59
CA GLY A 139 5.12 -5.76 -9.52
C GLY A 139 4.50 -5.38 -10.85
N VAL A 140 3.29 -4.82 -10.82
CA VAL A 140 2.68 -4.13 -11.97
C VAL A 140 2.25 -2.73 -11.53
N ILE A 141 2.90 -1.72 -12.12
CA ILE A 141 2.69 -0.31 -11.81
C ILE A 141 1.74 0.29 -12.84
N TYR A 142 0.74 1.01 -12.36
CA TYR A 142 -0.13 1.88 -13.15
C TYR A 142 0.20 3.32 -12.75
N GLN A 143 1.02 4.00 -13.54
CA GLN A 143 1.34 5.41 -13.34
C GLN A 143 0.21 6.26 -13.89
N LEU A 144 -0.40 7.07 -13.02
CA LEU A 144 -1.62 7.83 -13.30
C LEU A 144 -1.36 9.34 -13.41
N TRP A 145 -0.28 9.83 -12.81
CA TRP A 145 0.12 11.24 -12.86
C TRP A 145 1.59 11.32 -13.29
N GLN A 146 1.85 11.86 -14.47
CA GLN A 146 3.20 11.94 -15.03
C GLN A 146 3.95 13.16 -14.48
N HIS A 147 5.27 13.05 -14.38
CA HIS A 147 6.11 14.15 -13.90
C HIS A 147 5.93 15.42 -14.76
N GLY A 148 5.79 16.57 -14.10
CA GLY A 148 5.62 17.86 -14.75
C GLY A 148 4.19 18.18 -15.20
N GLN A 149 3.23 17.26 -15.07
CA GLN A 149 1.81 17.57 -15.28
C GLN A 149 1.24 18.34 -14.09
N GLU A 150 0.39 19.34 -14.36
CA GLU A 150 -0.32 20.10 -13.33
C GLU A 150 -1.41 19.25 -12.63
N PHE A 151 -2.03 18.32 -13.35
CA PHE A 151 -3.03 17.36 -12.84
C PHE A 151 -3.02 16.08 -13.69
N PRO A 152 -3.50 14.93 -13.17
CA PRO A 152 -3.56 13.68 -13.94
C PRO A 152 -4.60 13.79 -15.05
N ASP A 153 -4.17 13.61 -16.30
CA ASP A 153 -4.98 13.82 -17.50
C ASP A 153 -5.68 12.55 -18.03
N GLY A 154 -5.54 11.43 -17.30
CA GLY A 154 -6.07 10.12 -17.69
C GLY A 154 -5.09 9.25 -18.47
N THR A 155 -3.89 9.74 -18.77
CA THR A 155 -2.82 8.93 -19.36
C THR A 155 -2.31 7.91 -18.34
N VAL A 156 -2.34 6.61 -18.72
CA VAL A 156 -1.79 5.53 -17.93
C VAL A 156 -0.53 4.99 -18.59
N THR A 157 0.56 4.94 -17.84
CA THR A 157 1.80 4.29 -18.26
C THR A 157 2.18 3.15 -17.31
N PHE A 158 3.10 2.28 -17.74
CA PHE A 158 3.51 1.08 -17.00
C PHE A 158 5.04 1.10 -16.77
N PRO A 159 5.55 1.93 -15.85
CA PRO A 159 6.95 1.91 -15.47
C PRO A 159 7.40 0.52 -15.02
N GLN A 160 8.70 0.26 -15.17
CA GLN A 160 9.34 -0.99 -14.77
C GLN A 160 10.33 -0.75 -13.64
N SER A 161 10.90 -1.79 -13.04
CA SER A 161 12.00 -1.60 -12.10
C SER A 161 13.30 -1.18 -12.80
N LEU A 162 14.12 -0.34 -12.13
CA LEU A 162 15.48 -0.08 -12.60
C LEU A 162 16.31 -1.37 -12.51
N GLY A 163 16.82 -1.83 -13.65
CA GLY A 163 17.51 -3.13 -13.74
C GLY A 163 16.59 -4.30 -14.09
N HIS A 164 15.34 -4.03 -14.50
CA HIS A 164 14.45 -5.02 -15.07
C HIS A 164 15.16 -5.86 -16.13
N LYS A 165 15.09 -7.18 -15.98
CA LYS A 165 15.57 -8.18 -16.95
C LYS A 165 14.39 -9.02 -17.35
N PHE A 166 14.19 -9.20 -18.65
CA PHE A 166 13.19 -10.13 -19.18
C PHE A 166 13.63 -11.57 -18.89
N PRO A 167 12.96 -12.32 -17.99
CA PRO A 167 13.32 -13.70 -17.70
C PRO A 167 13.20 -14.54 -18.97
N GLY A 168 14.21 -15.38 -19.25
CA GLY A 168 14.25 -16.25 -20.44
C GLY A 168 14.72 -15.58 -21.74
N TYR A 169 14.83 -14.26 -21.79
CA TYR A 169 15.54 -13.54 -22.87
C TYR A 169 16.93 -13.08 -22.43
N SER A 170 17.04 -12.61 -21.18
CA SER A 170 18.28 -12.05 -20.61
C SER A 170 19.29 -13.10 -20.16
N ASP A 171 18.89 -14.38 -20.16
CA ASP A 171 19.71 -15.53 -19.74
C ASP A 171 20.35 -16.28 -20.93
N LYS A 172 20.21 -15.73 -22.14
CA LYS A 172 20.90 -16.16 -23.37
C LYS A 172 22.08 -15.24 -23.64
#